data_AF-R1GTZ2-F1
#
_entry.id   AF-R1GTZ2-F1
#
_cell.length_a   1.000
_cell.length_b   1.000
_cell.length_c   1.000
_cell.angle_alpha   90.00
_cell.angle_beta   90.00
_cell.angle_gamma   90.00
#
_symmetry.space_group_name_H-M   'P 1'
#
loop_
_entity.id
_entity.type
_entity.pdbx_description
1 polymer ?
#
loop_
_entity_poly.entity_id
_entity_poly.type
_entity_poly.pdbx_seq_one_letter_code
_entity_poly.pdbx_strand_id
1 'polypeptide(L)'
;MVDDQWGAPTQVHWLASAVVLALVQVLKEPNKRGLYHLSCQGETSWHGFASALVREACRFGHLVQLVDVAPISSAHWPQAACRPLNSRLDCRLFSSVFRIELPLWQTQMTEWLASQRAQPDGPDELPLP
;
A
#
# COMPACT_ATOMS: atom_id res chain seq x y z
N MET A 1 -11.89 8.65 6.90
CA MET A 1 -10.81 8.41 5.92
C MET A 1 -11.30 8.73 4.52
N VAL A 2 -10.44 9.28 3.66
CA VAL A 2 -10.84 9.73 2.31
C VAL A 2 -11.25 8.56 1.42
N ASP A 3 -12.42 8.61 0.77
CA ASP A 3 -12.97 7.47 0.01
C ASP A 3 -12.98 7.66 -1.52
N ASP A 4 -12.73 8.87 -2.00
CA ASP A 4 -12.80 9.26 -3.42
C ASP A 4 -11.44 9.39 -4.12
N GLN A 5 -10.34 9.12 -3.41
CA GLN A 5 -8.98 9.06 -3.96
C GLN A 5 -8.50 7.60 -4.09
N TRP A 6 -8.28 7.14 -5.31
CA TRP A 6 -8.01 5.74 -5.64
C TRP A 6 -6.58 5.50 -6.11
N GLY A 7 -5.96 4.44 -5.61
CA GLY A 7 -4.61 4.02 -5.98
C GLY A 7 -4.33 2.57 -5.61
N ALA A 8 -3.05 2.18 -5.59
CA ALA A 8 -2.61 0.83 -5.23
C ALA A 8 -1.54 0.88 -4.12
N PRO A 9 -1.89 0.54 -2.86
CA PRO A 9 -0.93 0.45 -1.76
C PRO A 9 0.20 -0.51 -2.13
N THR A 10 1.45 -0.07 -1.96
CA THR A 10 2.62 -0.84 -2.37
C THR A 10 3.61 -0.92 -1.21
N GLN A 11 3.94 -2.15 -0.80
CA GLN A 11 4.89 -2.39 0.28
C GLN A 11 6.32 -2.12 -0.22
N VAL A 12 7.09 -1.38 0.60
CA VAL A 12 8.46 -0.96 0.23
C VAL A 12 9.44 -2.13 0.07
N HIS A 13 9.30 -3.19 0.89
CA HIS A 13 10.22 -4.32 0.85
C HIS A 13 10.12 -5.10 -0.47
N TRP A 14 8.89 -5.39 -0.92
CA TRP A 14 8.69 -5.98 -2.23
C TRP A 14 9.09 -5.04 -3.37
N LEU A 15 8.77 -3.74 -3.29
CA LEU A 15 9.14 -2.77 -4.32
C LEU A 15 10.67 -2.76 -4.54
N ALA A 16 11.43 -2.73 -3.45
CA ALA A 16 12.89 -2.77 -3.50
C ALA A 16 13.40 -4.07 -4.13
N SER A 17 12.83 -5.22 -3.73
CA SER A 17 13.18 -6.53 -4.31
C SER A 17 12.91 -6.59 -5.82
N ALA A 18 11.75 -6.09 -6.26
CA ALA A 18 11.40 -6.02 -7.68
C ALA A 18 12.36 -5.11 -8.47
N VAL A 19 12.75 -3.96 -7.91
CA VAL A 19 13.74 -3.05 -8.52
C VAL A 19 15.11 -3.72 -8.65
N VAL A 20 15.59 -4.41 -7.61
CA VAL A 20 16.88 -5.14 -7.65
C VAL A 20 16.86 -6.22 -8.74
N LEU A 21 15.79 -7.01 -8.83
CA LEU A 21 15.63 -8.02 -9.87
C LEU A 21 15.63 -7.41 -11.28
N ALA A 22 14.93 -6.28 -11.47
CA ALA A 22 14.91 -5.56 -12.73
C ALA A 22 16.30 -5.01 -13.09
N LEU A 23 17.03 -4.44 -12.13
CA LEU A 23 18.39 -3.93 -12.34
C LEU A 23 19.37 -5.02 -12.76
N VAL A 24 19.32 -6.21 -12.13
CA VAL A 24 20.15 -7.36 -12.53
C VAL A 24 19.89 -7.75 -13.99
N GLN A 25 18.63 -7.68 -14.46
CA GLN A 25 18.31 -7.92 -15.87
C GLN A 25 18.84 -6.81 -16.77
N VAL A 26 18.67 -5.54 -16.39
CA VAL A 26 19.18 -4.39 -17.17
C VAL A 26 20.70 -4.44 -17.35
N LEU A 27 21.45 -4.90 -16.34
CA LEU A 27 22.91 -5.03 -16.43
C LEU A 27 23.32 -6.09 -17.46
N LYS A 28 22.51 -7.13 -17.65
CA LYS A 28 22.74 -8.20 -18.66
C LYS A 28 22.20 -7.81 -20.03
N GLU A 29 21.09 -7.08 -20.07
CA GLU A 29 20.35 -6.70 -21.27
C GLU A 29 20.09 -5.17 -21.24
N PRO A 30 21.07 -4.33 -21.64
CA PRO A 30 20.97 -2.87 -21.53
C PRO A 30 19.80 -2.25 -22.32
N ASN A 31 19.25 -2.95 -23.30
CA ASN A 31 18.04 -2.56 -24.04
C ASN A 31 16.76 -2.58 -23.18
N LYS A 32 16.77 -3.18 -21.99
CA LYS A 32 15.65 -3.13 -21.02
C LYS A 32 15.58 -1.82 -20.23
N ARG A 33 16.55 -0.90 -20.39
CA ARG A 33 16.50 0.43 -19.75
C ARG A 33 15.29 1.22 -20.22
N GLY A 34 14.67 1.98 -19.33
CA GLY A 34 13.52 2.80 -19.66
C GLY A 34 12.80 3.34 -18.44
N LEU A 35 11.68 4.01 -18.69
CA LEU A 35 10.76 4.49 -17.68
C LEU A 35 9.64 3.46 -17.49
N TYR A 36 9.40 3.06 -16.24
CA TYR A 36 8.40 2.05 -15.89
C TYR A 36 7.57 2.52 -14.70
N HIS A 37 6.28 2.20 -14.72
CA HIS A 37 5.48 2.19 -13.51
C HIS A 37 5.65 0.89 -12.75
N LEU A 38 5.63 0.98 -11.42
CA LEU A 38 5.70 -0.18 -10.55
C LEU A 38 4.90 0.05 -9.28
N SER A 39 3.86 -0.76 -9.10
CA SER A 39 3.02 -0.85 -7.91
C SER A 39 2.52 -2.28 -7.74
N CYS A 40 1.92 -2.58 -6.58
CA CYS A 40 1.12 -3.79 -6.43
C CYS A 40 -0.09 -3.81 -7.37
N GLN A 41 -0.68 -5.00 -7.54
CA GLN A 41 -1.96 -5.21 -8.20
C GLN A 41 -3.14 -4.83 -7.29
N GLY A 42 -4.28 -4.64 -7.94
CA GLY A 42 -5.51 -4.20 -7.30
C GLY A 42 -5.54 -2.70 -7.09
N GLU A 43 -6.65 -2.23 -6.53
CA GLU A 43 -6.89 -0.82 -6.25
C GLU A 43 -7.74 -0.68 -5.00
N THR A 44 -7.64 0.47 -4.35
CA THR A 44 -8.47 0.84 -3.20
C THR A 44 -8.39 2.35 -2.97
N SER A 45 -9.33 2.88 -2.18
CA SER A 45 -9.23 4.23 -1.62
C SER A 45 -8.49 4.24 -0.28
N TRP A 46 -8.17 5.42 0.26
CA TRP A 46 -7.60 5.51 1.61
C TRP A 46 -8.52 4.89 2.66
N HIS A 47 -9.82 5.14 2.54
CA HIS A 47 -10.85 4.48 3.33
C HIS A 47 -10.78 2.95 3.16
N GLY A 48 -10.81 2.44 1.93
CA GLY A 48 -10.79 1.00 1.69
C GLY A 48 -9.54 0.30 2.22
N PHE A 49 -8.36 0.93 2.11
CA PHE A 49 -7.12 0.43 2.71
C PHE A 49 -7.22 0.39 4.24
N ALA A 50 -7.64 1.49 4.88
CA ALA A 50 -7.74 1.60 6.32
C ALA A 50 -8.76 0.58 6.90
N SER A 51 -9.93 0.43 6.28
CA SER A 51 -10.92 -0.55 6.72
C SER A 51 -10.39 -1.98 6.61
N ALA A 52 -9.63 -2.30 5.56
CA ALA A 52 -9.01 -3.62 5.42
C ALA A 52 -7.92 -3.86 6.47
N LEU A 53 -7.08 -2.85 6.73
CA LEU A 53 -6.03 -2.91 7.73
C LEU A 53 -6.60 -3.15 9.14
N VAL A 54 -7.64 -2.41 9.53
CA VAL A 54 -8.30 -2.59 10.84
C VAL A 54 -8.87 -4.00 10.99
N ARG A 55 -9.56 -4.51 9.97
CA ARG A 55 -10.09 -5.89 9.99
C ARG A 55 -9.00 -6.93 10.19
N GLU A 56 -7.92 -6.83 9.42
CA GLU A 56 -6.80 -7.78 9.52
C GLU A 56 -6.03 -7.62 10.83
N ALA A 57 -5.86 -6.40 11.33
CA ALA A 57 -5.22 -6.13 12.62
C ALA A 57 -6.00 -6.77 13.77
N CYS A 58 -7.34 -6.66 13.79
CA CYS A 58 -8.17 -7.41 14.75
C CYS A 58 -7.99 -8.93 14.59
N ARG A 59 -8.01 -9.43 13.35
CA ARG A 59 -7.86 -10.86 13.06
C ARG A 59 -6.55 -11.44 13.57
N PHE A 60 -5.47 -10.66 13.54
CA PHE A 60 -4.14 -11.04 14.03
C PHE A 60 -3.88 -10.67 15.49
N GLY A 61 -4.85 -10.09 16.20
CA GLY A 61 -4.69 -9.70 17.61
C GLY A 61 -3.84 -8.45 17.84
N HIS A 62 -3.63 -7.63 16.81
CA HIS A 62 -3.00 -6.30 16.92
C HIS A 62 -3.98 -5.23 17.41
N LEU A 63 -5.28 -5.47 17.29
CA LEU A 63 -6.34 -4.61 17.84
C LEU A 63 -7.33 -5.47 18.62
N VAL A 64 -7.69 -5.03 19.82
CA VAL A 64 -8.63 -5.75 20.70
C VAL A 64 -10.05 -5.77 20.12
N GLN A 65 -10.43 -4.74 19.36
CA GLN A 65 -11.75 -4.62 18.76
C GLN A 65 -11.71 -3.85 17.44
N LEU A 66 -12.75 -4.05 16.62
CA LEU A 66 -12.93 -3.32 15.37
C LEU A 66 -13.15 -1.83 15.65
N VAL A 67 -12.43 -0.99 14.93
CA VAL A 67 -12.62 0.46 14.91
C VAL A 67 -13.40 0.84 13.67
N ASP A 68 -14.46 1.63 13.82
CA ASP A 68 -15.21 2.14 12.69
C ASP A 68 -14.38 3.17 11.91
N VAL A 69 -14.28 2.99 10.59
CA VAL A 69 -13.52 3.86 9.70
C VAL A 69 -14.52 4.62 8.84
N ALA A 70 -15.03 5.73 9.36
CA ALA A 70 -16.03 6.52 8.63
C ALA A 70 -15.46 7.09 7.31
N PRO A 71 -16.15 6.94 6.17
CA PRO A 71 -15.74 7.54 4.90
C PRO A 71 -15.95 9.05 4.91
N ILE A 72 -15.06 9.79 4.24
CA ILE A 72 -15.22 11.22 3.95
C ILE A 72 -14.80 11.49 2.52
N SER A 73 -15.50 12.38 1.81
CA SER A 73 -14.99 12.89 0.52
C SER A 73 -13.80 13.82 0.75
N SER A 74 -12.86 13.83 -0.19
CA SER A 74 -11.77 14.80 -0.24
C SER A 74 -12.24 16.27 -0.19
N ALA A 75 -13.45 16.58 -0.65
CA ALA A 75 -14.04 17.92 -0.55
C ALA A 75 -14.25 18.38 0.90
N HIS A 76 -14.49 17.45 1.82
CA HIS A 76 -14.64 17.72 3.25
C HIS A 76 -13.30 17.66 4.01
N TRP A 77 -12.19 17.44 3.29
CA TRP A 77 -10.85 17.36 3.86
C TRP A 77 -9.85 18.17 3.02
N PRO A 78 -9.89 19.52 3.11
CA PRO A 78 -9.01 20.37 2.31
C PRO A 78 -7.54 20.15 2.70
N GLN A 79 -6.72 19.88 1.69
CA GLN A 79 -5.28 19.68 1.84
C GLN A 79 -4.52 20.80 1.14
N ALA A 80 -3.35 21.16 1.68
CA ALA A 80 -2.50 22.20 1.11
C ALA A 80 -2.08 21.89 -0.34
N ALA A 81 -1.88 20.60 -0.65
CA ALA A 81 -1.63 20.11 -2.00
C ALA A 81 -2.87 19.36 -2.52
N CYS A 82 -3.28 19.68 -3.75
CA CYS A 82 -4.33 18.94 -4.43
C CYS A 82 -3.86 17.50 -4.71
N ARG A 83 -4.60 16.52 -4.21
CA ARG A 83 -4.34 15.10 -4.50
C ARG A 83 -5.23 14.64 -5.67
N PRO A 84 -4.68 13.86 -6.59
CA PRO A 84 -5.48 13.32 -7.68
C PRO A 84 -6.53 12.33 -7.15
N LEU A 85 -7.71 12.34 -7.76
CA LEU A 85 -8.75 11.33 -7.49
C LEU A 85 -8.33 9.93 -7.95
N ASN A 86 -7.37 9.85 -8.88
CA ASN A 86 -6.87 8.61 -9.44
C ASN A 86 -5.34 8.64 -9.55
N SER A 87 -4.66 7.80 -8.79
CA SER A 87 -3.22 7.57 -8.80
C SER A 87 -2.85 6.13 -9.20
N ARG A 88 -3.79 5.40 -9.82
CA ARG A 88 -3.55 4.03 -10.29
C ARG A 88 -2.55 4.03 -11.45
N LEU A 89 -1.60 3.11 -11.39
CA LEU A 89 -0.53 3.00 -12.36
C LEU A 89 -0.69 1.77 -13.25
N ASP A 90 -0.57 1.96 -14.56
CA ASP A 90 -0.47 0.85 -15.51
C ASP A 90 0.94 0.25 -15.49
N CYS A 91 1.09 -0.90 -14.85
CA CYS A 91 2.36 -1.61 -14.69
C CYS A 91 2.57 -2.72 -15.76
N ARG A 92 1.72 -2.78 -16.80
CA ARG A 92 1.80 -3.85 -17.82
C ARG A 92 3.17 -3.91 -18.50
N LEU A 93 3.74 -2.75 -18.84
CA LEU A 93 5.07 -2.68 -19.47
C LEU A 93 6.18 -3.26 -18.57
N PHE A 94 6.16 -2.97 -17.27
CA PHE A 94 7.14 -3.53 -16.33
C PHE A 94 7.02 -5.05 -16.25
N SER A 95 5.80 -5.55 -16.03
CA SER A 95 5.53 -6.99 -15.90
C SER A 95 5.88 -7.78 -17.17
N SER A 96 5.66 -7.21 -18.35
CA SER A 96 5.97 -7.87 -19.62
C SER A 96 7.47 -7.93 -19.92
N VAL A 97 8.20 -6.84 -19.62
CA VAL A 97 9.65 -6.75 -19.88
C VAL A 97 10.45 -7.57 -18.88
N PHE A 98 10.15 -7.44 -17.59
CA PHE A 98 10.96 -8.06 -16.53
C PHE A 98 10.45 -9.43 -16.08
N ARG A 99 9.23 -9.82 -16.48
CA ARG A 99 8.59 -11.08 -16.06
C ARG A 99 8.53 -11.24 -14.54
N ILE A 100 8.39 -10.13 -13.82
CA ILE A 100 8.21 -10.08 -12.37
C ILE A 100 6.72 -10.00 -12.07
N GLU A 101 6.23 -10.90 -11.22
CA GLU A 101 4.85 -10.90 -10.77
C GLU A 101 4.60 -9.76 -9.78
N LEU A 102 3.48 -9.05 -9.99
CA LEU A 102 3.03 -7.99 -9.11
C LEU A 102 2.10 -8.62 -8.06
N PRO A 103 2.36 -8.51 -6.75
CA PRO A 103 1.48 -9.10 -5.75
C PRO A 103 0.22 -8.24 -5.58
N LEU A 104 -0.86 -8.85 -5.10
CA LEU A 104 -2.04 -8.11 -4.63
C LEU A 104 -1.66 -7.28 -3.39
N TRP A 105 -2.13 -6.03 -3.31
CA TRP A 105 -1.83 -5.17 -2.16
C TRP A 105 -2.35 -5.75 -0.84
N GLN A 106 -3.48 -6.46 -0.87
CA GLN A 106 -4.06 -7.11 0.31
C GLN A 106 -3.13 -8.18 0.86
N THR A 107 -2.60 -9.05 -0.01
CA THR A 107 -1.67 -10.11 0.37
C THR A 107 -0.45 -9.52 1.08
N GLN A 108 0.16 -8.48 0.51
CA GLN A 108 1.31 -7.82 1.12
C GLN A 108 1.00 -7.17 2.47
N MET A 109 -0.17 -6.54 2.61
CA MET A 109 -0.61 -5.94 3.86
C MET A 109 -0.85 -7.01 4.93
N THR A 110 -1.52 -8.10 4.58
CA THR A 110 -1.82 -9.22 5.47
C THR A 110 -0.54 -9.94 5.92
N GLU A 111 0.39 -10.22 5.00
CA GLU A 111 1.68 -10.84 5.31
C GLU A 111 2.54 -9.94 6.21
N TRP A 112 2.55 -8.63 5.93
CA TRP A 112 3.23 -7.68 6.79
C TRP A 112 2.64 -7.69 8.20
N LEU A 113 1.32 -7.58 8.37
CA LEU A 113 0.67 -7.64 9.68
C LEU A 113 0.97 -8.96 10.41
N ALA A 114 0.94 -10.10 9.72
CA ALA A 114 1.27 -11.41 10.30
C ALA A 114 2.71 -11.47 10.84
N SER A 115 3.64 -10.75 10.19
CA SER A 115 5.05 -10.70 10.59
C SER A 115 5.34 -9.78 11.78
N GLN A 116 4.41 -8.86 12.09
CA GLN A 116 4.55 -7.98 13.23
C GLN A 116 4.24 -8.75 14.52
N ARG A 117 5.04 -8.54 15.57
CA ARG A 117 4.69 -9.04 16.91
C ARG A 117 3.51 -8.22 17.42
N ALA A 118 2.48 -8.87 17.93
CA ALA A 118 1.40 -8.18 18.62
C ALA A 118 2.00 -7.35 19.76
N GLN A 119 1.80 -6.04 19.70
CA GLN A 119 2.15 -5.15 20.78
C GLN A 119 0.87 -4.95 21.57
N PRO A 120 0.79 -5.41 22.84
CA PRO A 120 -0.41 -5.17 23.64
C PRO A 120 -0.59 -3.65 23.79
N ASP A 121 -1.85 -3.19 23.72
CA ASP A 121 -2.21 -1.78 23.93
C ASP A 121 -1.49 -1.26 25.19
N GLY A 122 -0.55 -0.34 24.99
CA GLY A 122 0.02 0.46 26.08
C GLY A 122 -1.06 1.41 26.60
N PRO A 123 -1.08 1.72 27.91
CA PRO A 123 -2.13 2.57 28.47
C PRO A 123 -2.08 3.97 27.86
N ASP A 124 -3.24 4.63 27.79
CA ASP A 124 -3.40 6.05 27.48
C ASP A 124 -2.37 6.91 28.26
N GLU A 125 -1.25 7.29 27.63
CA GLU A 125 -0.38 8.36 28.14
C GLU A 125 -0.76 9.69 27.48
N LEU A 126 -1.69 10.38 28.17
CA LEU A 126 -1.83 11.82 28.48
C LEU A 126 -1.33 12.91 27.50
N PRO A 127 -2.02 14.08 27.47
CA PRO A 127 -1.85 15.07 26.40
C PRO A 127 -0.49 15.76 26.46
N LEU A 128 0.08 16.00 25.28
CA LEU A 128 1.25 16.87 25.08
C LEU A 128 0.89 18.35 25.34
N PRO A 129 1.88 19.18 25.72
CA PRO A 129 1.71 20.40 26.53
C PRO A 129 0.89 21.53 25.88
#